data_AF-A0AAP4QDF3-F1
#
_entry.id   AF-A0AAP4QDF3-F1
#
_cell.length_a   1.000
_cell.length_b   1.000
_cell.length_c   1.000
_cell.angle_alpha   90.00
_cell.angle_beta   90.00
_cell.angle_gamma   90.00
#
_symmetry.space_group_name_H-M   'P 1'
#
loop_
_entity.id
_entity.type
_entity.pdbx_description
1 polymer ?
#
loop_
_entity_poly.entity_id
_entity_poly.type
_entity_poly.pdbx_seq_one_letter_code
_entity_poly.pdbx_strand_id
1 'polypeptide(L)'
;MTEEQLLELAEEIYQQSFEANIFYEIMMQIEREKVEYFDEIRVSSAFYSYIYNSLVVSTFAVVSKLYDNTKRDHAISVKKFLDRCIEYKKFSTELIVSESTPEEFFKLKKQEYEQFEKNNSLDWLYAQRNNIYSHNTKKAMRNTDQLIEKNPLTRKHIKQFIDFSLELSQVVISYLTGKLRASLPKNISDLKNTLMLVRIGNEYGETYISEKLGE
;
A
#
# COMPACT_ATOMS: atom_id res chain seq x y z
N MET A 1 -16.85 -22.67 8.68
CA MET A 1 -15.57 -21.96 8.84
C MET A 1 -15.16 -22.04 10.31
N THR A 2 -13.95 -22.49 10.59
CA THR A 2 -13.39 -22.51 11.95
C THR A 2 -12.66 -21.21 12.28
N GLU A 3 -12.26 -21.04 13.53
CA GLU A 3 -11.45 -19.90 13.96
C GLU A 3 -10.09 -19.87 13.26
N GLU A 4 -9.43 -21.03 13.17
CA GLU A 4 -8.13 -21.18 12.53
C GLU A 4 -8.20 -20.84 11.03
N GLN A 5 -9.26 -21.29 10.35
CA GLN A 5 -9.49 -20.95 8.95
C GLN A 5 -9.68 -19.45 8.76
N LEU A 6 -10.41 -18.78 9.67
CA LEU A 6 -10.61 -17.33 9.57
C LEU A 6 -9.31 -16.56 9.86
N LEU A 7 -8.52 -17.04 10.81
CA LEU A 7 -7.22 -16.46 11.13
C LEU A 7 -6.25 -16.57 9.95
N GLU A 8 -6.20 -17.72 9.28
CA GLU A 8 -5.37 -17.91 8.07
C GLU A 8 -5.72 -16.90 6.97
N LEU A 9 -7.02 -16.68 6.73
CA LEU A 9 -7.49 -15.65 5.78
C LEU A 9 -7.10 -14.24 6.21
N ALA A 10 -7.21 -13.94 7.50
CA ALA A 10 -6.86 -12.63 8.04
C ALA A 10 -5.37 -12.34 7.89
N GLU A 11 -4.51 -13.33 8.14
CA GLU A 11 -3.06 -13.22 7.94
C GLU A 11 -2.70 -13.07 6.45
N GLU A 12 -3.38 -13.78 5.54
CA GLU A 12 -3.16 -13.63 4.10
C GLU A 12 -3.54 -12.22 3.59
N ILE A 13 -4.69 -11.68 4.03
CA ILE A 13 -5.10 -10.31 3.70
C ILE A 13 -4.13 -9.30 4.33
N TYR A 14 -3.77 -9.49 5.60
CA TYR A 14 -2.83 -8.62 6.30
C TYR A 14 -1.50 -8.52 5.56
N GLN A 15 -0.90 -9.66 5.17
CA GLN A 15 0.40 -9.68 4.50
C GLN A 15 0.37 -8.90 3.18
N GLN A 16 -0.69 -9.05 2.38
CA GLN A 16 -0.86 -8.35 1.11
C GLN A 16 -1.13 -6.85 1.32
N SER A 17 -1.99 -6.50 2.27
CA SER A 17 -2.29 -5.10 2.58
C SER A 17 -1.08 -4.38 3.16
N PHE A 18 -0.30 -5.05 4.01
CA PHE A 18 0.92 -4.53 4.60
C PHE A 18 1.99 -4.28 3.52
N GLU A 19 2.18 -5.22 2.60
CA GLU A 19 3.08 -5.06 1.44
C GLU A 19 2.66 -3.87 0.56
N ALA A 20 1.37 -3.77 0.19
CA ALA A 20 0.87 -2.65 -0.58
C ALA A 20 1.09 -1.31 0.15
N ASN A 21 0.90 -1.28 1.47
CA ASN A 21 1.14 -0.09 2.28
C ASN A 21 2.62 0.31 2.30
N ILE A 22 3.54 -0.65 2.38
CA ILE A 22 4.98 -0.38 2.28
C ILE A 22 5.31 0.26 0.93
N PHE A 23 4.83 -0.32 -0.18
CA PHE A 23 5.12 0.22 -1.50
C PHE A 23 4.58 1.64 -1.65
N TYR A 24 3.35 1.88 -1.17
CA TYR A 24 2.73 3.19 -1.16
C TYR A 24 3.54 4.21 -0.34
N GLU A 25 3.95 3.85 0.88
CA GLU A 25 4.68 4.80 1.74
C GLU A 25 6.08 5.12 1.22
N ILE A 26 6.80 4.16 0.64
CA ILE A 26 8.10 4.44 0.00
C ILE A 26 7.91 5.36 -1.21
N MET A 27 6.90 5.08 -2.04
CA MET A 27 6.55 5.93 -3.19
C MET A 27 6.24 7.37 -2.74
N MET A 28 5.44 7.53 -1.69
CA MET A 28 5.12 8.85 -1.14
C MET A 28 6.31 9.51 -0.44
N GLN A 29 7.23 8.74 0.14
CA GLN A 29 8.46 9.28 0.70
C GLN A 29 9.35 9.86 -0.38
N ILE A 30 9.59 9.15 -1.49
CA ILE A 30 10.36 9.69 -2.63
C ILE A 30 9.78 11.04 -3.09
N GLU A 31 8.45 11.13 -3.16
CA GLU A 31 7.74 12.35 -3.58
C GLU A 31 7.82 13.51 -2.58
N ARG A 32 7.91 13.21 -1.28
CA ARG A 32 8.11 14.23 -0.23
C ARG A 32 9.56 14.69 -0.20
N GLU A 33 10.49 13.75 -0.16
CA GLU A 33 11.91 14.05 0.01
C GLU A 33 12.51 14.72 -1.23
N LYS A 34 11.99 14.51 -2.45
CA LYS A 34 12.49 15.20 -3.66
C LYS A 34 12.43 16.72 -3.60
N VAL A 35 11.59 17.29 -2.73
CA VAL A 35 11.48 18.74 -2.53
C VAL A 35 12.68 19.25 -1.74
N GLU A 36 13.05 18.56 -0.67
CA GLU A 36 14.16 18.95 0.22
C GLU A 36 15.51 18.44 -0.27
N TYR A 37 15.55 17.22 -0.82
CA TYR A 37 16.75 16.47 -1.21
C TYR A 37 16.89 16.32 -2.73
N PHE A 38 16.60 17.40 -3.46
CA PHE A 38 16.59 17.37 -4.93
C PHE A 38 17.95 16.97 -5.52
N ASP A 39 19.04 17.60 -5.06
CA ASP A 39 20.37 17.35 -5.59
C ASP A 39 20.88 15.94 -5.25
N GLU A 40 20.56 15.45 -4.04
CA GLU A 40 20.91 14.11 -3.57
C GLU A 40 20.18 13.03 -4.36
N ILE A 41 18.89 13.23 -4.66
CA ILE A 41 18.14 12.34 -5.55
C ILE A 41 18.71 12.41 -6.98
N ARG A 42 19.16 13.58 -7.44
CA ARG A 42 19.73 13.76 -8.79
C ARG A 42 21.00 12.94 -9.00
N VAL A 43 21.77 12.67 -7.94
CA VAL A 43 22.96 11.77 -7.98
C VAL A 43 22.62 10.41 -8.59
N SER A 44 21.39 9.91 -8.42
CA SER A 44 20.93 8.64 -8.98
C SER A 44 19.52 8.73 -9.57
N SER A 45 19.26 9.79 -10.33
CA SER A 45 17.94 10.07 -10.93
C SER A 45 17.30 8.88 -11.67
N ALA A 46 18.10 8.12 -12.43
CA ALA A 46 17.61 6.92 -13.12
C ALA A 46 17.10 5.87 -12.13
N PHE A 47 17.85 5.59 -11.06
CA PHE A 47 17.46 4.63 -10.03
C PHE A 47 16.12 5.01 -9.40
N TYR A 48 15.98 6.26 -8.92
CA TYR A 48 14.74 6.72 -8.29
C TYR A 48 13.54 6.67 -9.24
N SER A 49 13.74 7.00 -10.52
CA SER A 49 12.67 6.90 -11.53
C SER A 49 12.20 5.45 -11.74
N TYR A 50 13.13 4.50 -11.92
CA TYR A 50 12.77 3.09 -12.08
C TYR A 50 12.13 2.49 -10.83
N ILE A 51 12.65 2.81 -9.65
CA ILE A 51 12.09 2.35 -8.37
C ILE A 51 10.67 2.89 -8.19
N TYR A 52 10.46 4.20 -8.37
CA TYR A 52 9.15 4.81 -8.27
C TYR A 52 8.13 4.14 -9.19
N ASN A 53 8.48 3.94 -10.46
CA ASN A 53 7.61 3.28 -11.43
C ASN A 53 7.31 1.81 -11.06
N SER A 54 8.31 1.09 -10.55
CA SER A 54 8.12 -0.28 -10.05
C SER A 54 7.18 -0.32 -8.84
N LEU A 55 7.31 0.62 -7.91
CA LEU A 55 6.46 0.73 -6.74
C LEU A 55 5.01 1.03 -7.12
N VAL A 56 4.77 1.91 -8.09
CA VAL A 56 3.43 2.17 -8.61
C VAL A 56 2.81 0.89 -9.15
N VAL A 57 3.49 0.21 -10.08
CA VAL A 57 2.98 -1.01 -10.72
C VAL A 57 2.70 -2.10 -9.67
N SER A 58 3.61 -2.28 -8.71
CA SER A 58 3.48 -3.28 -7.64
C SER A 58 2.31 -2.97 -6.71
N THR A 59 2.15 -1.70 -6.32
CA THR A 59 1.01 -1.25 -5.50
C THR A 59 -0.31 -1.56 -6.21
N PHE A 60 -0.42 -1.21 -7.50
CA PHE A 60 -1.61 -1.50 -8.29
C PHE A 60 -1.88 -2.99 -8.41
N ALA A 61 -0.85 -3.81 -8.62
CA ALA A 61 -0.98 -5.25 -8.75
C ALA A 61 -1.54 -5.88 -7.46
N VAL A 62 -0.96 -5.53 -6.31
CA VAL A 62 -1.38 -6.08 -5.01
C VAL A 62 -2.78 -5.59 -4.63
N VAL A 63 -3.06 -4.29 -4.74
CA VAL A 63 -4.40 -3.74 -4.42
C VAL A 63 -5.46 -4.33 -5.35
N SER A 64 -5.17 -4.47 -6.64
CA SER A 64 -6.08 -5.12 -7.58
C SER A 64 -6.36 -6.58 -7.25
N LYS A 65 -5.37 -7.31 -6.72
CA LYS A 65 -5.53 -8.70 -6.29
C LYS A 65 -6.40 -8.78 -5.04
N LEU A 66 -6.14 -7.92 -4.04
CA LEU A 66 -6.92 -7.82 -2.80
C LEU A 66 -8.40 -7.59 -3.07
N TYR A 67 -8.71 -6.74 -4.04
CA TYR A 67 -10.07 -6.37 -4.40
C TYR A 67 -10.61 -7.12 -5.62
N ASP A 68 -9.97 -8.21 -6.05
CA ASP A 68 -10.38 -8.90 -7.27
C ASP A 68 -11.84 -9.41 -7.17
N ASN A 69 -12.60 -9.19 -8.25
CA ASN A 69 -14.00 -9.58 -8.36
C ASN A 69 -14.21 -10.91 -9.08
N THR A 70 -13.15 -11.70 -9.26
CA THR A 70 -13.27 -12.97 -10.00
C THR A 70 -14.20 -13.94 -9.27
N LYS A 71 -15.05 -14.59 -10.07
CA LYS A 71 -16.00 -15.62 -9.61
C LYS A 71 -15.31 -16.95 -9.26
N ARG A 72 -13.98 -16.99 -9.18
CA ARG A 72 -13.24 -18.20 -8.82
C ARG A 72 -13.46 -18.46 -7.34
N ASP A 73 -14.01 -19.62 -6.99
CA ASP A 73 -14.37 -19.94 -5.60
C ASP A 73 -13.19 -19.87 -4.64
N HIS A 74 -11.98 -20.23 -5.09
CA HIS A 74 -10.78 -20.28 -4.26
C HIS A 74 -10.02 -18.94 -4.12
N ALA A 75 -10.34 -17.92 -4.92
CA ALA A 75 -9.67 -16.63 -4.79
C ALA A 75 -10.22 -15.89 -3.56
N ILE A 76 -9.35 -15.58 -2.60
CA ILE A 76 -9.68 -14.80 -1.40
C ILE A 76 -9.56 -13.32 -1.75
N SER A 77 -10.68 -12.59 -1.64
CA SER A 77 -10.73 -11.14 -1.80
C SER A 77 -11.20 -10.49 -0.51
N VAL A 78 -10.93 -9.20 -0.37
CA VAL A 78 -11.35 -8.39 0.79
C VAL A 78 -12.86 -8.49 1.03
N LYS A 79 -13.68 -8.53 -0.05
CA LYS A 79 -15.14 -8.71 0.07
C LYS A 79 -15.50 -10.05 0.70
N LYS A 80 -14.97 -11.15 0.15
CA LYS A 80 -15.23 -12.50 0.66
C LYS A 80 -14.74 -12.66 2.08
N PHE A 81 -13.61 -12.04 2.42
CA PHE A 81 -13.08 -12.03 3.78
C PHE A 81 -14.02 -11.29 4.74
N LEU A 82 -14.49 -10.10 4.36
CA LEU A 82 -15.46 -9.33 5.16
C LEU A 82 -16.78 -10.09 5.37
N ASP A 83 -17.32 -10.69 4.31
CA ASP A 83 -18.55 -11.50 4.39
C ASP A 83 -18.37 -12.67 5.37
N ARG A 84 -17.22 -13.35 5.30
CA ARG A 84 -16.84 -14.42 6.23
C ARG A 84 -16.72 -13.93 7.67
N CYS A 85 -16.14 -12.77 7.90
CA CYS A 85 -16.08 -12.16 9.25
C CYS A 85 -17.50 -11.90 9.79
N ILE A 86 -18.40 -11.33 8.99
CA ILE A 86 -19.78 -11.06 9.41
C ILE A 86 -20.54 -12.36 9.76
N GLU A 87 -20.28 -13.45 9.02
CA GLU A 87 -20.86 -14.77 9.31
C GLU A 87 -20.27 -15.42 10.57
N TYR A 88 -19.06 -15.04 10.97
CA TYR A 88 -18.37 -15.58 12.13
C TYR A 88 -18.88 -14.93 13.43
N LYS A 89 -19.84 -15.57 14.08
CA LYS A 89 -20.50 -15.07 15.31
C LYS A 89 -19.73 -15.30 16.62
N LYS A 90 -18.47 -15.75 16.56
CA LYS A 90 -17.73 -16.24 17.74
C LYS A 90 -16.59 -15.32 18.17
N PHE A 91 -16.52 -14.08 17.65
CA PHE A 91 -15.52 -13.13 18.11
C PHE A 91 -15.67 -12.86 19.61
N SER A 92 -14.54 -12.75 20.32
CA SER A 92 -14.54 -12.36 21.72
C SER A 92 -15.03 -10.92 21.86
N THR A 93 -16.01 -10.70 22.72
CA THR A 93 -16.55 -9.37 23.05
C THR A 93 -15.81 -8.72 24.22
N GLU A 94 -14.93 -9.45 24.91
CA GLU A 94 -14.13 -8.94 26.03
C GLU A 94 -12.90 -8.16 25.56
N LEU A 95 -12.44 -8.42 24.33
CA LEU A 95 -11.33 -7.73 23.69
C LEU A 95 -11.84 -6.43 23.03
N ILE A 96 -11.66 -5.30 23.70
CA ILE A 96 -11.89 -3.97 23.11
C ILE A 96 -10.67 -3.63 22.23
N VAL A 97 -10.74 -4.03 20.96
CA VAL A 97 -9.70 -3.76 19.94
C VAL A 97 -9.98 -2.47 19.18
N SER A 98 -11.26 -2.19 18.91
CA SER A 98 -11.75 -0.94 18.34
C SER A 98 -12.58 -0.17 19.37
N GLU A 99 -12.83 1.12 19.12
CA GLU A 99 -13.77 1.95 19.92
C GLU A 99 -15.23 1.46 19.86
N SER A 100 -15.47 0.28 19.29
CA SER A 100 -16.77 -0.33 19.03
C SER A 100 -16.71 -1.85 19.15
N THR A 101 -17.88 -2.48 19.32
CA THR A 101 -18.02 -3.94 19.37
C THR A 101 -17.67 -4.59 18.02
N PRO A 102 -17.35 -5.91 17.97
CA PRO A 102 -17.12 -6.60 16.71
C PRO A 102 -18.27 -6.42 15.70
N GLU A 103 -19.53 -6.51 16.17
CA GLU A 103 -20.72 -6.37 15.33
C GLU A 103 -20.83 -4.98 14.71
N GLU A 104 -20.62 -3.92 15.50
CA GLU A 104 -20.62 -2.54 15.03
C GLU A 104 -19.47 -2.26 14.07
N PHE A 105 -18.27 -2.78 14.37
CA PHE A 105 -17.10 -2.66 13.51
C PHE A 105 -17.36 -3.27 12.13
N PHE A 106 -17.85 -4.52 12.05
CA PHE A 106 -18.12 -5.15 10.76
C PHE A 106 -19.28 -4.50 10.00
N LYS A 107 -20.27 -3.96 10.73
CA LYS A 107 -21.34 -3.15 10.12
C LYS A 107 -20.78 -1.89 9.45
N LEU A 108 -19.88 -1.17 10.13
CA LEU A 108 -19.21 0.01 9.56
C LEU A 108 -18.36 -0.38 8.34
N LYS A 109 -17.55 -1.44 8.45
CA LYS A 109 -16.71 -1.91 7.33
C LYS A 109 -17.52 -2.36 6.12
N LYS A 110 -18.69 -2.97 6.34
CA LYS A 110 -19.64 -3.28 5.26
C LYS A 110 -20.12 -2.01 4.57
N GLN A 111 -20.56 -1.00 5.33
CA GLN A 111 -21.01 0.27 4.77
C GLN A 111 -19.91 0.96 3.96
N GLU A 112 -18.68 0.98 4.49
CA GLU A 112 -17.52 1.54 3.81
C GLU A 112 -17.19 0.80 2.50
N TYR A 113 -17.23 -0.54 2.50
CA TYR A 113 -17.03 -1.33 1.28
C TYR A 113 -18.13 -1.05 0.23
N GLU A 114 -19.40 -0.97 0.65
CA GLU A 114 -20.52 -0.63 -0.24
C GLU A 114 -20.37 0.76 -0.87
N GLN A 115 -19.68 1.70 -0.21
CA GLN A 115 -19.36 3.00 -0.81
C GLN A 115 -18.33 2.86 -1.94
N PHE A 116 -17.35 1.97 -1.81
CA PHE A 116 -16.41 1.68 -2.91
C PHE A 116 -17.11 1.11 -4.15
N GLU A 117 -18.17 0.31 -3.94
CA GLU A 117 -19.00 -0.19 -5.03
C GLU A 117 -19.84 0.93 -5.66
N LYS A 118 -20.45 1.80 -4.85
CA LYS A 118 -21.32 2.89 -5.34
C LYS A 118 -20.60 4.01 -6.06
N ASN A 119 -19.35 4.31 -5.67
CA ASN A 119 -18.59 5.42 -6.22
C ASN A 119 -17.71 5.04 -7.44
N ASN A 120 -17.88 3.82 -7.97
CA ASN A 120 -17.11 3.25 -9.10
C ASN A 120 -15.59 3.16 -8.86
N SER A 121 -15.10 3.34 -7.63
CA SER A 121 -13.66 3.29 -7.34
C SER A 121 -13.04 1.92 -7.65
N LEU A 122 -13.81 0.84 -7.47
CA LEU A 122 -13.38 -0.51 -7.84
C LEU A 122 -13.27 -0.68 -9.36
N ASP A 123 -14.22 -0.15 -10.13
CA ASP A 123 -14.18 -0.19 -11.60
C ASP A 123 -12.97 0.58 -12.14
N TRP A 124 -12.67 1.73 -11.53
CA TRP A 124 -11.48 2.51 -11.86
C TRP A 124 -10.19 1.76 -11.54
N LEU A 125 -10.15 1.03 -10.42
CA LEU A 125 -9.03 0.15 -10.07
C LEU A 125 -8.82 -0.94 -11.13
N TYR A 126 -9.88 -1.63 -11.54
CA TYR A 126 -9.78 -2.68 -12.58
C TYR A 126 -9.40 -2.13 -13.95
N ALA A 127 -9.91 -0.96 -14.33
CA ALA A 127 -9.53 -0.29 -15.56
C ALA A 127 -8.05 0.10 -15.54
N GLN A 128 -7.55 0.61 -14.41
CA GLN A 128 -6.14 0.97 -14.26
C GLN A 128 -5.24 -0.25 -14.36
N ARG A 129 -5.61 -1.32 -13.66
CA ARG A 129 -4.95 -2.61 -13.72
C ARG A 129 -4.81 -3.07 -15.17
N ASN A 130 -5.92 -3.16 -15.90
CA ASN A 130 -5.94 -3.66 -17.27
C ASN A 130 -5.05 -2.81 -18.19
N ASN A 131 -5.03 -1.49 -17.99
CA ASN A 131 -4.16 -0.56 -18.72
C ASN A 131 -2.67 -0.84 -18.42
N ILE A 132 -2.30 -0.96 -17.14
CA ILE A 132 -0.91 -1.29 -16.75
C ILE A 132 -0.46 -2.62 -17.38
N TYR A 133 -1.29 -3.65 -17.36
CA TYR A 133 -0.96 -4.96 -17.94
C TYR A 133 -0.96 -4.99 -19.47
N SER A 134 -1.86 -4.28 -20.15
CA SER A 134 -1.84 -4.18 -21.62
C SER A 134 -0.60 -3.44 -22.12
N HIS A 135 -0.02 -2.60 -21.26
CA HIS A 135 1.14 -1.78 -21.56
C HIS A 135 2.46 -2.30 -20.97
N ASN A 136 2.56 -3.54 -20.47
CA ASN A 136 3.77 -4.14 -19.86
C ASN A 136 5.02 -4.27 -20.79
N THR A 137 5.09 -3.52 -21.89
CA THR A 137 6.32 -3.26 -22.64
C THR A 137 7.19 -2.22 -21.92
N LYS A 138 8.51 -2.34 -22.04
CA LYS A 138 9.56 -1.43 -21.47
C LYS A 138 9.31 0.08 -21.66
N LYS A 139 8.38 0.48 -22.55
CA LYS A 139 7.95 1.88 -22.78
C LYS A 139 6.99 2.41 -21.70
N ALA A 140 6.16 1.58 -21.07
CA ALA A 140 5.17 2.04 -20.08
C ALA A 140 5.79 2.36 -18.71
N MET A 141 6.80 1.59 -18.30
CA MET A 141 7.61 1.87 -17.11
C MET A 141 8.38 3.20 -17.19
N ARG A 142 8.38 3.90 -18.34
CA ARG A 142 8.99 5.24 -18.47
C ARG A 142 7.99 6.38 -18.31
N ASN A 143 6.68 6.12 -18.42
CA ASN A 143 5.61 7.13 -18.46
C ASN A 143 4.43 6.77 -17.53
N THR A 144 4.70 6.22 -16.35
CA THR A 144 3.66 5.83 -15.40
C THR A 144 2.78 7.02 -14.99
N ASP A 145 3.33 8.23 -14.94
CA ASP A 145 2.58 9.46 -14.64
C ASP A 145 1.44 9.70 -15.65
N GLN A 146 1.68 9.48 -16.94
CA GLN A 146 0.65 9.58 -17.99
C GLN A 146 -0.40 8.47 -17.90
N LEU A 147 -0.06 7.32 -17.30
CA LEU A 147 -1.01 6.23 -17.06
C LEU A 147 -1.94 6.57 -15.89
N ILE A 148 -1.41 7.23 -14.85
CA ILE A 148 -2.19 7.69 -13.69
C ILE A 148 -3.12 8.84 -14.09
N GLU A 149 -2.67 9.78 -14.92
CA GLU A 149 -3.47 10.97 -15.34
C GLU A 149 -4.76 10.63 -16.11
N LYS A 150 -4.79 9.49 -16.81
CA LYS A 150 -5.95 9.10 -17.65
C LYS A 150 -7.06 8.39 -16.88
N ASN A 151 -6.88 8.13 -15.59
CA ASN A 151 -7.84 7.41 -14.76
C ASN A 151 -8.32 8.30 -13.60
N PRO A 152 -9.64 8.39 -13.33
CA PRO A 152 -10.17 9.07 -12.14
C PRO A 152 -9.68 8.48 -10.80
N LEU A 153 -9.00 7.34 -10.81
CA LEU A 153 -8.40 6.76 -9.61
C LEU A 153 -7.19 7.56 -9.10
N THR A 154 -7.42 8.34 -8.06
CA THR A 154 -6.38 9.11 -7.37
C THR A 154 -5.54 8.26 -6.41
N ARG A 155 -4.37 8.78 -6.01
CA ARG A 155 -3.54 8.20 -4.92
C ARG A 155 -4.31 8.08 -3.61
N LYS A 156 -5.31 8.94 -3.37
CA LYS A 156 -6.18 8.88 -2.19
C LYS A 156 -7.06 7.64 -2.23
N HIS A 157 -7.64 7.31 -3.38
CA HIS A 157 -8.45 6.09 -3.52
C HIS A 157 -7.61 4.83 -3.28
N ILE A 158 -6.39 4.77 -3.82
CA ILE A 158 -5.47 3.66 -3.55
C ILE A 158 -5.17 3.51 -2.06
N LYS A 159 -4.89 4.62 -1.38
CA LYS A 159 -4.65 4.62 0.06
C LYS A 159 -5.87 4.14 0.86
N GLN A 160 -7.07 4.56 0.47
CA GLN A 160 -8.31 4.07 1.09
C GLN A 160 -8.50 2.55 0.97
N PHE A 161 -8.18 1.95 -0.19
CA PHE A 161 -8.21 0.49 -0.34
C PHE A 161 -7.18 -0.22 0.54
N ILE A 162 -5.96 0.33 0.60
CA ILE A 162 -4.89 -0.22 1.45
C ILE A 162 -5.30 -0.14 2.92
N ASP A 163 -5.72 1.03 3.39
CA ASP A 163 -6.09 1.28 4.78
C ASP A 163 -7.28 0.42 5.20
N PHE A 164 -8.31 0.31 4.35
CA PHE A 164 -9.47 -0.53 4.61
C PHE A 164 -9.08 -1.99 4.87
N SER A 165 -8.31 -2.57 3.95
CA SER A 165 -7.96 -4.00 4.00
C SER A 165 -6.95 -4.30 5.10
N LEU A 166 -6.03 -3.37 5.35
CA LEU A 166 -5.07 -3.47 6.44
C LEU A 166 -5.76 -3.39 7.81
N GLU A 167 -6.62 -2.39 8.03
CA GLU A 167 -7.34 -2.24 9.28
C GLU A 167 -8.27 -3.44 9.54
N LEU A 168 -9.04 -3.86 8.53
CA LEU A 168 -9.94 -5.02 8.64
C LEU A 168 -9.18 -6.27 9.10
N SER A 169 -8.05 -6.58 8.46
CA SER A 169 -7.25 -7.76 8.81
C SER A 169 -6.57 -7.66 10.17
N GLN A 170 -6.00 -6.49 10.51
CA GLN A 170 -5.37 -6.26 11.81
C GLN A 170 -6.36 -6.42 12.97
N VAL A 171 -7.55 -5.83 12.83
CA VAL A 171 -8.61 -5.91 13.84
C VAL A 171 -9.12 -7.33 13.99
N VAL A 172 -9.33 -8.06 12.88
CA VAL A 172 -9.73 -9.47 12.93
C VAL A 172 -8.66 -10.33 13.62
N ILE A 173 -7.39 -10.20 13.26
CA ILE A 173 -6.29 -10.91 13.94
C ILE A 173 -6.29 -10.60 15.44
N SER A 174 -6.51 -9.35 15.81
CA SER A 174 -6.55 -8.92 17.21
C SER A 174 -7.75 -9.52 17.95
N TYR A 175 -8.94 -9.57 17.34
CA TYR A 175 -10.11 -10.22 17.94
C TYR A 175 -9.92 -11.73 18.13
N LEU A 176 -9.23 -12.39 17.20
CA LEU A 176 -9.00 -13.84 17.26
C LEU A 176 -7.84 -14.23 18.19
N THR A 177 -6.82 -13.39 18.33
CA THR A 177 -5.57 -13.78 18.99
C THR A 177 -5.14 -12.89 20.16
N GLY A 178 -5.77 -11.73 20.33
CA GLY A 178 -5.34 -10.68 21.26
C GLY A 178 -4.03 -9.97 20.86
N LYS A 179 -3.50 -10.24 19.65
CA LYS A 179 -2.22 -9.67 19.18
C LYS A 179 -2.44 -8.52 18.21
N LEU A 180 -1.78 -7.40 18.49
CA LEU A 180 -1.71 -6.26 17.58
C LEU A 180 -0.67 -6.49 16.49
N ARG A 181 -0.98 -6.03 15.27
CA ARG A 181 -0.11 -6.09 14.10
C ARG A 181 0.27 -4.66 13.68
N ALA A 182 1.52 -4.46 13.26
CA ALA A 182 1.98 -3.16 12.80
C ALA A 182 1.44 -2.84 11.40
N SER A 183 1.25 -1.55 11.10
CA SER A 183 0.82 -1.09 9.78
C SER A 183 1.98 -0.76 8.85
N LEU A 184 3.18 -0.54 9.42
CA LEU A 184 4.42 -0.25 8.70
C LEU A 184 5.63 -0.90 9.40
N PRO A 185 6.73 -1.16 8.67
CA PRO A 185 7.99 -1.54 9.27
C PRO A 185 8.60 -0.36 10.03
N LYS A 186 9.40 -0.66 11.07
CA LYS A 186 10.03 0.38 11.93
C LYS A 186 10.96 1.32 11.15
N ASN A 187 11.55 0.82 10.08
CA ASN A 187 12.58 1.49 9.30
C ASN A 187 12.03 2.08 7.98
N ILE A 188 10.72 2.38 7.93
CA ILE A 188 10.09 2.99 6.74
C ILE A 188 10.72 4.34 6.35
N SER A 189 11.43 5.00 7.28
CA SER A 189 12.07 6.30 7.04
C SER A 189 13.53 6.21 6.54
N ASP A 190 14.08 5.01 6.29
CA ASP A 190 15.50 4.82 5.95
C ASP A 190 15.96 5.59 4.70
N LEU A 191 15.08 5.82 3.73
CA LEU A 191 15.43 6.62 2.54
C LEU A 191 15.83 8.05 2.93
N LYS A 192 15.08 8.70 3.83
CA LYS A 192 15.42 10.05 4.30
C LYS A 192 16.78 10.08 4.98
N ASN A 193 17.04 9.11 5.85
CA ASN A 193 18.34 8.98 6.52
C ASN A 193 19.48 8.80 5.51
N THR A 194 19.24 8.01 4.45
CA THR A 194 20.20 7.83 3.36
C THR A 194 20.46 9.13 2.61
N LEU A 195 19.41 9.89 2.27
CA LEU A 195 19.55 11.17 1.57
C LEU A 195 20.31 12.20 2.41
N MET A 196 20.08 12.24 3.72
CA MET A 196 20.85 13.07 4.64
C MET A 196 22.35 12.74 4.60
N LEU A 197 22.73 11.47 4.53
CA LEU A 197 24.13 11.06 4.39
C LEU A 197 24.72 11.45 3.03
N VAL A 198 23.92 11.35 1.96
CA VAL A 198 24.34 11.80 0.62
C VAL A 198 24.59 13.31 0.60
N ARG A 199 23.76 14.12 1.27
CA ARG A 199 23.98 15.57 1.42
C ARG A 199 25.35 15.86 2.04
N ILE A 200 25.63 15.24 3.19
CA ILE A 200 26.92 15.39 3.86
C ILE A 200 28.05 14.97 2.91
N GLY A 201 27.90 13.85 2.20
CA GLY A 201 28.86 13.39 1.20
C GLY A 201 29.11 14.40 0.08
N ASN A 202 28.07 15.06 -0.41
CA ASN A 202 28.17 16.09 -1.45
C ASN A 202 28.95 17.32 -0.93
N GLU A 203 28.66 17.79 0.28
CA GLU A 203 29.37 18.93 0.92
C GLU A 203 30.88 18.64 1.09
N TYR A 204 31.23 17.42 1.53
CA TYR A 204 32.62 16.99 1.61
C TYR A 204 33.27 16.88 0.21
N GLY A 205 32.52 16.39 -0.78
CA GLY A 205 32.99 16.29 -2.16
C GLY A 205 33.34 17.66 -2.75
N GLU A 206 32.49 18.67 -2.55
CA GLU A 206 32.75 20.04 -2.99
C GLU A 206 34.01 20.61 -2.35
N THR A 207 34.18 20.41 -1.03
CA THR A 207 35.36 20.83 -0.28
C THR A 207 36.62 20.18 -0.85
N TYR A 208 36.63 18.84 -0.97
CA TYR A 208 37.77 18.08 -1.49
C TYR A 208 38.14 18.48 -2.92
N ILE A 209 37.15 18.71 -3.78
CA ILE A 209 37.38 19.14 -5.17
C ILE A 209 37.97 20.55 -5.20
N SER A 210 37.48 21.46 -4.35
CA SER A 210 37.99 22.84 -4.29
C SER A 210 39.45 22.92 -3.81
N GLU A 211 39.83 22.05 -2.87
CA GLU A 211 41.19 21.98 -2.33
C GLU A 211 42.18 21.33 -3.32
N LYS A 212 41.73 20.35 -4.12
CA LYS A 212 42.57 19.63 -5.08
C LYS A 212 42.69 20.26 -6.47
N LEU A 213 41.70 21.04 -6.91
CA LEU A 213 41.74 21.76 -8.20
C LEU A 213 42.12 23.24 -8.05
N GLY A 214 42.34 23.69 -6.82
CA GLY A 214 42.88 25.02 -6.50
C GLY A 214 44.43 25.10 -6.51
N GLU A 215 45.12 23.98 -6.77
CA GLU A 215 46.55 23.90 -7.12
C GLU A 215 46.74 23.80 -8.65
#